data_AF-A0A6H2GU31-F1
#
_entry.id   AF-A0A6H2GU31-F1
#
_cell.length_a   1.000
_cell.length_b   1.000
_cell.length_c   1.000
_cell.angle_alpha   90.00
_cell.angle_beta   90.00
_cell.angle_gamma   90.00
#
_symmetry.space_group_name_H-M   'P 1'
#
loop_
_entity.id
_entity.type
_entity.pdbx_description
1 polymer ?
#
loop_
_entity_poly.entity_id
_entity_poly.type
_entity_poly.pdbx_seq_one_letter_code
_entity_poly.pdbx_strand_id
1 'polypeptide(L)' 'MNCEICHSENVMEGKLSTGFAGVVFTTITSQKKLPFTKNYSVIQAIACKDCGHIFSLKLVAPQKVNPNK' A
#
# COMPACT_ATOMS: atom_id res chain seq x y z
N MET A 1 -16.87 -5.25 -2.62
CA MET A 1 -15.90 -5.00 -3.71
C MET A 1 -15.20 -6.31 -3.95
N ASN A 2 -15.14 -6.76 -5.20
CA ASN A 2 -14.70 -8.11 -5.54
C ASN A 2 -13.42 -8.03 -6.38
N CYS A 3 -12.60 -9.07 -6.33
CA CYS A 3 -11.43 -9.20 -7.17
C CYS A 3 -11.83 -9.27 -8.66
N GLU A 4 -11.20 -8.47 -9.51
CA GLU A 4 -11.49 -8.47 -10.96
C GLU A 4 -10.99 -9.72 -11.70
N ILE A 5 -10.06 -10.48 -11.10
CA ILE A 5 -9.49 -11.70 -11.69
C ILE A 5 -10.27 -12.95 -11.27
N CYS A 6 -10.48 -13.16 -9.97
CA CYS A 6 -11.07 -14.39 -9.44
C CYS A 6 -12.47 -14.20 -8.85
N HIS A 7 -13.03 -12.99 -8.91
CA HIS A 7 -14.35 -12.61 -8.38
C HIS A 7 -14.56 -12.83 -6.88
N SER A 8 -13.51 -13.21 -6.14
CA SER A 8 -13.55 -13.35 -4.68
C SER A 8 -13.88 -12.04 -3.97
N GLU A 9 -14.67 -12.14 -2.90
CA GLU A 9 -14.99 -11.05 -1.98
C GLU A 9 -13.92 -10.86 -0.89
N ASN A 10 -12.98 -11.81 -0.74
CA ASN A 10 -11.90 -11.75 0.24
C ASN A 10 -10.80 -10.80 -0.21
N VAL A 11 -11.04 -9.52 -0.02
CA VAL A 11 -10.10 -8.43 -0.34
C VAL A 11 -9.60 -7.75 0.94
N MET A 12 -8.39 -7.22 0.90
CA MET A 12 -7.83 -6.37 1.95
C MET A 12 -7.29 -5.07 1.39
N GLU A 13 -7.52 -4.01 2.13
CA GLU A 13 -6.92 -2.71 1.86
C GLU A 13 -5.67 -2.52 2.73
N GLY A 14 -4.60 -2.04 2.11
CA GLY A 14 -3.33 -1.82 2.78
C GLY A 14 -2.54 -0.68 2.15
N LYS A 15 -1.40 -0.37 2.78
CA LYS A 15 -0.42 0.57 2.26
C LYS A 15 0.84 -0.18 1.86
N LEU A 16 1.34 0.13 0.68
CA LEU A 16 2.65 -0.23 0.16
C LEU A 16 3.63 0.87 0.57
N SER A 17 4.56 0.53 1.44
CA SER A 17 5.67 1.42 1.79
C SER A 17 6.81 1.21 0.80
N THR A 18 7.32 2.30 0.22
CA THR A 18 8.53 2.29 -0.62
C THR A 18 9.81 2.56 0.19
N GLY A 19 9.70 2.67 1.53
CA GLY A 19 10.71 3.30 2.37
C GLY A 19 11.95 2.47 2.70
N PHE A 20 11.85 1.13 2.80
CA PHE A 20 13.00 0.28 3.12
C PHE A 20 12.80 -1.14 2.60
N ALA A 21 13.71 -1.61 1.75
CA ALA A 21 13.95 -3.03 1.42
C ALA A 21 12.82 -3.88 0.80
N GLY A 22 11.71 -3.28 0.36
CA GLY A 22 10.68 -4.02 -0.38
C GLY A 22 9.29 -3.40 -0.30
N VAL A 23 8.44 -3.75 -1.27
CA VAL A 23 7.04 -3.33 -1.33
C VAL A 23 6.22 -4.26 -0.45
N VAL A 24 5.93 -3.84 0.78
CA VAL A 24 5.16 -4.65 1.75
C VAL A 24 3.75 -4.12 1.91
N PHE A 25 2.74 -4.98 1.75
CA PHE A 25 1.34 -4.68 2.06
C PHE A 25 1.12 -4.63 3.57
N THR A 26 0.79 -3.44 4.08
CA THR A 26 0.58 -3.22 5.51
C THR A 26 -0.86 -2.78 5.80
N THR A 27 -1.52 -3.46 6.72
CA THR A 27 -2.86 -3.06 7.21
C THR A 27 -2.76 -1.93 8.23
N ILE A 28 -3.88 -1.30 8.58
CA ILE A 28 -3.95 -0.22 9.60
C ILE A 28 -3.34 -0.68 10.94
N THR A 29 -3.56 -1.93 11.33
CA THR A 29 -3.04 -2.50 12.57
C THR A 29 -1.53 -2.68 12.53
N SER A 30 -0.99 -3.16 11.40
CA SER A 30 0.46 -3.32 11.19
C SER A 30 1.20 -1.98 11.16
N GLN A 31 0.53 -0.93 10.67
CA GLN A 31 1.11 0.41 10.60
C GLN A 31 1.48 1.00 11.96
N LYS A 32 0.73 0.67 13.03
CA LYS A 32 1.03 1.15 14.40
C LYS A 32 2.36 0.61 14.94
N LYS A 33 2.87 -0.49 14.39
CA LYS A 33 4.10 -1.16 14.84
C LYS A 33 5.32 -0.83 13.99
N LEU A 34 5.14 -0.21 12.83
CA LEU A 34 6.24 0.13 11.92
C LEU A 34 6.67 1.58 12.15
N PRO A 35 7.96 1.83 12.48
CA PRO A 35 8.49 3.18 12.59
C PRO A 35 8.66 3.74 11.18
N PHE A 36 7.58 4.30 10.68
CA PHE A 36 7.56 5.00 9.42
C PHE A 36 8.36 6.31 9.53
N THR A 37 9.64 6.26 9.19
CA THR A 37 10.52 7.42 9.12
C THR A 37 10.12 8.30 7.93
N LYS A 38 9.51 9.45 8.23
CA LYS A 38 9.14 10.69 7.47
C LYS A 38 9.29 10.85 5.93
N ASN A 39 9.97 10.00 5.15
CA ASN A 39 10.36 10.26 3.75
C ASN A 39 9.95 9.17 2.74
N TYR A 40 8.76 8.58 2.81
CA TYR A 40 8.31 7.59 1.84
C TYR A 40 6.97 7.97 1.21
N SER A 41 6.87 7.78 -0.11
CA SER A 41 5.60 7.84 -0.83
C SER A 41 4.75 6.65 -0.42
N VAL A 42 3.53 6.89 0.04
CA VAL A 42 2.62 5.83 0.45
C VAL A 42 1.70 5.52 -0.71
N ILE A 43 1.68 4.28 -1.16
CA ILE A 43 0.65 3.81 -2.10
C ILE A 43 -0.39 3.04 -1.28
N GLN A 44 -1.64 3.47 -1.29
CA GLN A 44 -2.76 2.68 -0.84
C GLN A 44 -3.18 1.73 -1.96
N ALA A 45 -3.53 0.51 -1.61
CA ALA A 45 -3.79 -0.54 -2.56
C ALA A 45 -4.76 -1.56 -1.98
N ILE A 46 -5.46 -2.26 -2.85
CA ILE A 46 -6.34 -3.38 -2.48
C ILE A 46 -5.72 -4.65 -3.04
N ALA A 47 -5.66 -5.70 -2.21
CA ALA A 47 -5.16 -7.00 -2.60
C ALA A 47 -6.22 -8.08 -2.35
N CYS A 48 -6.39 -9.00 -3.29
CA CYS A 48 -7.18 -10.20 -3.08
C CYS A 48 -6.38 -11.22 -2.27
N LYS A 49 -6.95 -11.73 -1.18
CA LYS A 49 -6.28 -12.73 -0.34
C LYS A 49 -6.21 -14.12 -0.97
N ASP A 50 -7.12 -14.41 -1.90
CA ASP A 50 -7.24 -15.75 -2.48
C ASP A 50 -6.32 -15.94 -3.70
N CYS A 51 -6.19 -14.94 -4.57
CA CYS A 51 -5.36 -15.02 -5.78
C CYS A 51 -4.12 -14.11 -5.77
N GLY A 52 -3.97 -13.24 -4.77
CA GLY A 52 -2.85 -12.31 -4.66
C GLY A 52 -2.89 -11.13 -5.63
N HIS A 53 -3.93 -10.99 -6.47
CA HIS A 53 -4.07 -9.87 -7.39
C HIS A 53 -4.18 -8.54 -6.64
N ILE A 54 -3.45 -7.52 -7.11
CA ILE A 54 -3.38 -6.19 -6.52
C ILE A 54 -4.00 -5.19 -7.48
N PHE A 55 -4.94 -4.37 -6.98
CA PHE A 55 -5.69 -3.40 -7.77
C PHE A 55 -6.04 -2.16 -6.94
N SER A 56 -6.65 -1.16 -7.58
CA SER A 56 -7.02 0.13 -6.95
C SER A 56 -5.85 0.85 -6.27
N LEU A 57 -4.73 0.98 -7.01
CA LEU A 57 -3.52 1.66 -6.54
C LEU A 57 -3.73 3.17 -6.50
N LYS A 58 -3.52 3.78 -5.33
CA LYS A 58 -3.66 5.22 -5.11
C LYS A 58 -2.49 5.78 -4.33
N LEU A 59 -1.86 6.83 -4.84
CA LEU A 59 -0.83 7.54 -4.10
C LEU A 59 -1.50 8.40 -3.00
N VAL A 60 -1.08 8.21 -1.75
CA VAL A 60 -1.58 8.94 -0.58
C VAL A 60 -0.40 9.70 0.01
N ALA A 61 -0.46 11.02 0.02
CA ALA A 61 0.64 11.91 0.42
C ALA A 61 1.90 11.78 -0.49
N PRO A 62 1.84 12.26 -1.75
CA PRO A 62 3.05 12.46 -2.54
C PRO A 62 4.00 13.40 -1.79
N GLN A 63 5.22 12.93 -1.49
CA GLN A 63 6.29 13.82 -1.06
C GLN A 63 6.64 14.72 -2.25
N LYS A 64 6.45 16.04 -2.11
CA LYS A 64 7.02 16.99 -3.07
C LYS A 64 8.54 16.97 -2.87
N VAL A 65 9.27 16.35 -3.78
CA VAL A 65 10.73 16.52 -3.85
C VAL A 65 10.96 17.98 -4.19
N ASN A 66 11.45 18.77 -3.24
CA ASN A 66 11.83 20.15 -3.51
C ASN A 66 13.22 20.13 -4.14
N PRO A 67 13.40 20.43 -5.44
CA PRO A 67 14.66 20.22 -6.14
C PRO A 67 15.79 21.20 -5.72
N ASN A 68 15.51 22.15 -4.82
CA ASN A 68 16.40 23.27 -4.49
C ASN A 68 16.90 23.27 -3.02
N LYS A 69 17.26 22.13 -2.42
CA LYS A 69 17.90 22.10 -1.10
C LYS A 69 19.10 21.18 -1.04
#